data_AF-A0A9N9GHP3-F1
#
_entry.id   AF-A0A9N9GHP3-F1
#
_cell.length_a   1.000
_cell.length_b   1.000
_cell.length_c   1.000
_cell.angle_alpha   90.00
_cell.angle_beta   90.00
_cell.angle_gamma   90.00
#
_symmetry.space_group_name_H-M   'P 1'
#
loop_
_entity.id
_entity.type
_entity.pdbx_description
1 polymer ?
#
loop_
_entity_poly.entity_id
_entity_poly.type
_entity_poly.pdbx_seq_one_letter_code
_entity_poly.pdbx_strand_id
1 'polypeptide(L)'
;MTQVNDDIIGFWGNPTATGMHCHPINNFFWHLLSHNLIRFLSFLQFTVDSLRITVDWCEKNYAVTHYVAEFFNTLSSLCMVGAGAFGVYMHSQGFEKRFQVCFATIIVVGIGSILFHGTLLFSLQLFDEVPMMFCVLVLCYSVIENRKERKYGNWFPVALIIWGLAVTAIMVISGRHSHDGMMQAIEFYVFQGSFVVMAATVYLHTVAIVLNSKAGKGVTKLWTSGSAVFLIGYIGWHVDMHLCSSMYSLPFNVPNPQLHAWWHLTASYGSYLICALIAYDRSMRLGKSPKIRWIAHILPYVELPQPSLKTYSEEKDALERIPLLAAENEKESTIIREDEIRNMNDSIFAKNDATLSQKTLMREEKQNAITTNSKRRSNNNGLAQKKRLSNVEEKRGIMNWVNSIEKKFRMIIKT
;
A
#
# COMPACT_ATOMS: atom_id res chain seq x y z
N MET A 1 1.20 25.64 -56.58
CA MET A 1 -0.26 25.79 -56.48
C MET A 1 -0.69 25.10 -55.19
N THR A 2 -0.60 25.76 -54.04
CA THR A 2 -1.54 26.75 -53.45
C THR A 2 -2.63 26.10 -52.60
N GLN A 3 -2.63 26.50 -51.32
CA GLN A 3 -3.74 26.58 -50.36
C GLN A 3 -4.43 25.27 -49.96
N VAL A 4 -4.26 24.85 -48.71
CA VAL A 4 -5.27 24.97 -47.62
C VAL A 4 -4.52 24.70 -46.31
N ASN A 5 -4.23 25.74 -45.54
CA ASN A 5 -3.80 25.63 -44.14
C ASN A 5 -3.97 26.99 -43.49
N ASP A 6 -5.21 27.34 -43.17
CA ASP A 6 -5.59 28.41 -42.27
C ASP A 6 -7.06 28.15 -41.92
N ASP A 7 -7.33 27.39 -40.85
CA ASP A 7 -8.63 27.38 -40.15
C ASP A 7 -8.63 26.48 -38.89
N ILE A 8 -7.62 26.54 -38.01
CA ILE A 8 -7.77 26.09 -36.60
C ILE A 8 -6.91 26.94 -35.66
N ILE A 9 -7.13 28.26 -35.65
CA ILE A 9 -6.65 29.12 -34.53
C ILE A 9 -7.75 30.14 -34.24
N GLY A 10 -8.80 29.71 -33.56
CA GLY A 10 -9.93 30.57 -33.21
C GLY A 10 -10.72 30.04 -32.02
N PHE A 11 -10.06 29.67 -30.92
CA PHE A 11 -10.78 29.21 -29.72
C PHE A 11 -10.06 29.45 -28.39
N TRP A 12 -9.31 30.56 -28.26
CA TRP A 12 -8.87 31.02 -26.94
C TRP A 12 -9.12 32.52 -26.79
N GLY A 13 -10.10 32.83 -25.94
CA GLY A 13 -10.52 34.19 -25.62
C GLY A 13 -9.45 35.00 -24.89
N ASN A 14 -9.47 36.29 -25.17
CA ASN A 14 -8.70 37.33 -24.50
C ASN A 14 -8.89 37.32 -22.97
N PRO A 15 -7.82 37.29 -22.15
CA PRO A 15 -7.87 37.70 -20.76
C PRO A 15 -7.27 39.10 -20.62
N THR A 16 -8.10 40.13 -20.55
CA THR A 16 -7.69 41.41 -19.96
C THR A 16 -8.53 41.69 -18.73
N ALA A 17 -7.85 42.10 -17.67
CA ALA A 17 -8.32 42.69 -16.41
C ALA A 17 -8.32 41.77 -15.17
N THR A 18 -7.15 41.70 -14.51
CA THR A 18 -6.99 42.06 -13.09
C THR A 18 -5.49 42.22 -12.82
N GLY A 19 -5.09 43.39 -12.33
CA GLY A 19 -3.69 43.75 -12.12
C GLY A 19 -3.05 43.01 -10.94
N MET A 20 -1.91 42.38 -11.22
CA MET A 20 -0.84 42.16 -10.26
C MET A 20 0.48 42.21 -11.04
N HIS A 21 1.36 43.14 -10.67
CA HIS A 21 2.71 43.25 -11.21
C HIS A 21 3.52 41.98 -10.85
N CYS A 22 3.77 41.12 -11.83
CA CYS A 22 4.82 40.10 -11.76
C CYS A 22 5.93 40.45 -12.76
N HIS A 23 7.19 40.40 -12.28
CA HIS A 23 8.39 40.72 -13.05
C HIS A 23 8.46 39.95 -14.40
N PRO A 24 8.84 40.60 -15.52
CA PRO A 24 8.76 40.01 -16.87
C PRO A 24 9.81 38.93 -17.18
N ILE A 25 10.75 38.65 -16.27
CA ILE A 25 11.89 37.77 -16.56
C ILE A 25 11.57 36.28 -16.27
N ASN A 26 10.60 35.99 -15.40
CA ASN A 26 10.24 34.60 -15.08
C ASN A 26 9.33 33.95 -16.15
N ASN A 27 8.44 34.69 -16.81
CA ASN A 27 7.49 34.09 -17.75
C ASN A 27 8.15 33.61 -19.05
N PHE A 28 9.21 34.26 -19.52
CA PHE A 28 9.90 33.83 -20.74
C PHE A 28 10.66 32.50 -20.54
N PHE A 29 11.29 32.32 -19.38
CA PHE A 29 12.02 31.09 -19.07
C PHE A 29 11.08 29.88 -18.91
N TRP A 30 9.93 30.06 -18.26
CA TRP A 30 8.89 29.03 -18.14
C TRP A 30 8.16 28.75 -19.47
N HIS A 31 7.95 29.75 -20.33
CA HIS A 31 7.40 29.54 -21.68
C HIS A 31 8.38 28.82 -22.61
N LEU A 32 9.69 29.12 -22.53
CA LEU A 32 10.71 28.49 -23.37
C LEU A 32 11.01 27.06 -22.91
N LEU A 33 11.03 26.82 -21.59
CA LEU A 33 11.13 25.47 -21.01
C LEU A 33 9.90 24.63 -21.34
N SER A 34 8.69 25.17 -21.24
CA SER A 34 7.47 24.43 -21.59
C SER A 34 7.37 24.16 -23.09
N HIS A 35 7.69 25.11 -23.98
CA HIS A 35 7.67 24.85 -25.42
C HIS A 35 8.74 23.85 -25.88
N ASN A 36 9.95 23.93 -25.34
CA ASN A 36 11.02 22.97 -25.68
C ASN A 36 10.76 21.61 -25.05
N LEU A 37 10.20 21.54 -23.83
CA LEU A 37 9.78 20.29 -23.21
C LEU A 37 8.59 19.67 -23.94
N ILE A 38 7.59 20.45 -24.32
CA ILE A 38 6.44 19.97 -25.10
C ILE A 38 6.90 19.52 -26.48
N ARG A 39 7.75 20.28 -27.19
CA ARG A 39 8.30 19.83 -28.48
C ARG A 39 9.19 18.60 -28.33
N PHE A 40 9.98 18.51 -27.27
CA PHE A 40 10.80 17.34 -26.97
C PHE A 40 9.94 16.12 -26.65
N LEU A 41 8.89 16.28 -25.82
CA LEU A 41 7.93 15.22 -25.49
C LEU A 41 7.11 14.82 -26.71
N SER A 42 6.68 15.77 -27.55
CA SER A 42 5.97 15.51 -28.81
C SER A 42 6.87 14.85 -29.86
N PHE A 43 8.17 15.19 -29.90
CA PHE A 43 9.15 14.52 -30.74
C PHE A 43 9.46 13.11 -30.22
N LEU A 44 9.57 12.94 -28.89
CA LEU A 44 9.70 11.64 -28.24
C LEU A 44 8.46 10.78 -28.51
N GLN A 45 7.27 11.37 -28.45
CA GLN A 45 5.99 10.73 -28.74
C GLN A 45 5.93 10.32 -30.21
N PHE A 46 6.24 11.23 -31.16
CA PHE A 46 6.26 10.93 -32.59
C PHE A 46 7.29 9.85 -32.99
N THR A 47 8.47 9.85 -32.34
CA THR A 47 9.49 8.81 -32.56
C THR A 47 9.10 7.47 -31.94
N VAL A 48 8.34 7.46 -30.84
CA VAL A 48 7.80 6.24 -30.22
C VAL A 48 6.58 5.71 -30.98
N ASP A 49 5.75 6.58 -31.55
CA ASP A 49 4.57 6.21 -32.35
C ASP A 49 4.93 5.64 -33.73
N SER A 50 6.13 5.94 -34.23
CA SER A 50 6.68 5.31 -35.44
C SER A 50 7.26 3.91 -35.20
N LEU A 51 7.27 3.42 -33.96
CA LEU A 51 7.74 2.08 -33.62
C LEU A 51 6.66 1.03 -33.89
N ARG A 52 7.09 -0.17 -34.29
CA ARG A 52 6.20 -1.31 -34.47
C ARG A 52 5.73 -1.84 -33.11
N ILE A 53 4.44 -2.16 -33.00
CA ILE A 53 3.89 -2.96 -31.92
C ILE A 53 4.65 -4.28 -31.82
N THR A 54 4.79 -4.80 -30.60
CA THR A 54 5.48 -6.08 -30.38
C THR A 54 4.51 -7.26 -30.49
N VAL A 55 3.21 -7.03 -30.34
CA VAL A 55 2.15 -8.04 -30.43
C VAL A 55 0.95 -7.47 -31.20
N ASP A 56 0.41 -8.28 -32.12
CA ASP A 56 -0.84 -8.08 -32.86
C ASP A 56 -1.74 -9.28 -32.50
N TRP A 57 -3.00 -9.06 -32.07
CA TRP A 57 -3.84 -10.14 -31.56
C TRP A 57 -4.60 -10.84 -32.69
N CYS A 58 -5.38 -11.87 -32.35
CA CYS A 58 -6.04 -12.66 -33.37
C CYS A 58 -7.18 -11.91 -34.07
N GLU A 59 -7.72 -10.82 -33.51
CA GLU A 59 -8.78 -10.04 -34.14
C GLU A 59 -8.28 -9.38 -35.45
N LYS A 60 -9.12 -9.32 -36.49
CA LYS A 60 -8.72 -8.65 -37.74
C LYS A 60 -8.76 -7.13 -37.60
N ASN A 61 -7.63 -6.51 -37.88
CA ASN A 61 -7.46 -5.06 -37.87
C ASN A 61 -8.42 -4.35 -38.84
N TYR A 62 -9.15 -3.37 -38.31
CA TYR A 62 -10.14 -2.51 -38.98
C TYR A 62 -11.28 -3.27 -39.67
N ALA A 63 -11.58 -4.51 -39.24
CA ALA A 63 -12.56 -5.36 -39.92
C ALA A 63 -14.02 -4.93 -39.71
N VAL A 64 -14.34 -4.33 -38.56
CA VAL A 64 -15.70 -3.84 -38.25
C VAL A 64 -15.86 -2.37 -38.68
N THR A 65 -14.82 -1.56 -38.50
CA THR A 65 -14.81 -0.13 -38.82
C THR A 65 -13.39 0.36 -39.07
N HIS A 66 -13.22 1.38 -39.92
CA HIS A 66 -11.90 1.98 -40.19
C HIS A 66 -11.41 2.90 -39.07
N TYR A 67 -12.23 3.18 -38.05
CA TYR A 67 -11.86 4.04 -36.92
C TYR A 67 -11.19 3.31 -35.75
N VAL A 68 -11.36 1.99 -35.64
CA VAL A 68 -10.92 1.17 -34.50
C VAL A 68 -10.24 -0.07 -35.05
N ALA A 69 -8.97 -0.29 -34.68
CA ALA A 69 -8.18 -1.40 -35.19
C ALA A 69 -8.76 -2.75 -34.76
N GLU A 70 -8.85 -3.04 -33.46
CA GLU A 70 -9.43 -4.29 -32.96
C GLU A 70 -10.73 -3.98 -32.20
N PHE A 71 -11.85 -3.97 -32.93
CA PHE A 71 -13.15 -3.49 -32.42
C PHE A 71 -13.64 -4.22 -31.16
N PHE A 72 -13.61 -5.55 -31.14
CA PHE A 72 -14.08 -6.34 -30.01
C PHE A 72 -13.13 -6.24 -28.82
N ASN A 73 -11.83 -6.24 -29.06
CA ASN A 73 -10.82 -6.01 -28.03
C ASN A 73 -10.99 -4.62 -27.40
N THR A 74 -11.10 -3.55 -28.20
CA THR A 74 -11.36 -2.18 -27.68
C THR A 74 -12.66 -2.09 -26.89
N LEU A 75 -13.77 -2.61 -27.44
CA LEU A 75 -15.09 -2.52 -26.81
C LEU A 75 -15.12 -3.28 -25.49
N SER A 76 -14.55 -4.48 -25.45
CA SER A 76 -14.51 -5.30 -24.26
C SER A 76 -13.67 -4.65 -23.15
N SER A 77 -12.59 -3.92 -23.45
CA SER A 77 -11.77 -3.21 -22.45
C SER A 77 -12.54 -2.16 -21.63
N LEU A 78 -13.70 -1.67 -22.09
CA LEU A 78 -14.59 -0.82 -21.28
C LEU A 78 -15.05 -1.47 -19.98
N CYS A 79 -15.13 -2.81 -19.94
CA CYS A 79 -15.52 -3.51 -18.72
C CYS A 79 -14.49 -3.37 -17.59
N MET A 80 -13.21 -3.14 -17.91
CA MET A 80 -12.16 -2.82 -16.92
C MET A 80 -12.44 -1.47 -16.27
N VAL A 81 -12.74 -0.46 -17.09
CA VAL A 81 -13.13 0.88 -16.63
C VAL A 81 -14.35 0.80 -15.73
N GLY A 82 -15.38 0.06 -16.16
CA GLY A 82 -16.60 -0.16 -15.37
C GLY A 82 -16.34 -0.87 -14.04
N ALA A 83 -15.57 -1.97 -14.06
CA ALA A 83 -15.24 -2.74 -12.86
C ALA A 83 -14.42 -1.92 -11.85
N GLY A 84 -13.43 -1.17 -12.32
CA GLY A 84 -12.64 -0.27 -11.50
C GLY A 84 -13.48 0.87 -10.90
N ALA A 85 -14.30 1.54 -11.72
CA ALA A 85 -15.18 2.61 -11.26
C ALA A 85 -16.19 2.12 -10.22
N PHE A 86 -16.79 0.96 -10.46
CA PHE A 86 -17.68 0.30 -9.49
C PHE A 86 -16.95 0.02 -8.16
N GLY A 87 -15.73 -0.51 -8.22
CA GLY A 87 -14.93 -0.77 -7.03
C GLY A 87 -14.57 0.49 -6.23
N VAL A 88 -14.14 1.55 -6.92
CA VAL A 88 -13.88 2.88 -6.33
C VAL A 88 -15.13 3.37 -5.60
N TYR A 89 -16.28 3.38 -6.27
CA TYR A 89 -17.55 3.86 -5.73
C TYR A 89 -17.99 3.07 -4.49
N MET A 90 -18.07 1.73 -4.61
CA MET A 90 -18.59 0.85 -3.56
C MET A 90 -17.70 0.78 -2.32
N HIS A 91 -16.40 1.05 -2.46
CA HIS A 91 -15.43 0.97 -1.35
C HIS A 91 -14.86 2.34 -0.96
N SER A 92 -15.54 3.43 -1.33
CA SER A 92 -15.08 4.81 -1.12
C SER A 92 -15.01 5.23 0.35
N GLN A 93 -15.84 4.63 1.21
CA GLN A 93 -15.98 4.98 2.63
C GLN A 93 -15.55 3.83 3.55
N GLY A 94 -14.80 4.16 4.60
CA GLY A 94 -14.40 3.21 5.65
C GLY A 94 -13.25 2.26 5.29
N PHE A 95 -12.81 2.22 4.03
CA PHE A 95 -11.64 1.45 3.57
C PHE A 95 -10.36 2.31 3.50
N GLU A 96 -9.21 1.66 3.62
CA GLU A 96 -7.92 2.33 3.46
C GLU A 96 -7.72 2.77 2.00
N LYS A 97 -7.07 3.92 1.78
CA LYS A 97 -6.86 4.52 0.44
C LYS A 97 -6.14 3.59 -0.54
N ARG A 98 -5.32 2.66 -0.09
CA ARG A 98 -4.67 1.67 -0.97
C ARG A 98 -5.67 0.83 -1.78
N PHE A 99 -6.86 0.55 -1.25
CA PHE A 99 -7.89 -0.19 -2.00
C PHE A 99 -8.52 0.67 -3.08
N GLN A 100 -8.68 1.97 -2.82
CA GLN A 100 -9.08 2.93 -3.85
C GLN A 100 -8.05 2.99 -4.98
N VAL A 101 -6.76 2.98 -4.63
CA VAL A 101 -5.67 2.88 -5.62
C VAL A 101 -5.75 1.56 -6.40
N CYS A 102 -5.99 0.41 -5.75
CA CYS A 102 -6.15 -0.88 -6.44
C CYS A 102 -7.28 -0.85 -7.49
N PHE A 103 -8.43 -0.26 -7.15
CA PHE A 103 -9.55 -0.15 -8.10
C PHE A 103 -9.27 0.88 -9.19
N ALA A 104 -8.64 2.01 -8.85
CA ALA A 104 -8.27 3.03 -9.82
C ALA A 104 -7.24 2.52 -10.84
N THR A 105 -6.29 1.67 -10.45
CA THR A 105 -5.33 1.09 -11.40
C THR A 105 -6.01 0.21 -12.44
N ILE A 106 -7.11 -0.49 -12.10
CA ILE A 106 -7.91 -1.23 -13.10
C ILE A 106 -8.51 -0.29 -14.14
N ILE A 107 -8.95 0.91 -13.74
CA ILE A 107 -9.45 1.94 -14.66
C ILE A 107 -8.34 2.38 -15.62
N VAL A 108 -7.16 2.65 -15.10
CA VAL A 108 -6.01 3.09 -15.92
C VAL A 108 -5.63 2.02 -16.94
N VAL A 109 -5.58 0.74 -16.53
CA VAL A 109 -5.35 -0.37 -17.46
C VAL A 109 -6.45 -0.41 -18.54
N GLY A 110 -7.72 -0.30 -18.14
CA GLY A 110 -8.83 -0.30 -19.09
C GLY A 110 -8.73 0.81 -20.13
N ILE A 111 -8.35 2.03 -19.72
CA ILE A 111 -8.12 3.15 -20.64
C ILE A 111 -6.93 2.85 -21.56
N GLY A 112 -5.83 2.33 -21.01
CA GLY A 112 -4.66 1.90 -21.77
C GLY A 112 -5.01 0.89 -22.86
N SER A 113 -5.70 -0.18 -22.47
CA SER A 113 -6.18 -1.25 -23.36
C SER A 113 -7.13 -0.72 -24.44
N ILE A 114 -8.09 0.15 -24.11
CA ILE A 114 -8.97 0.80 -25.10
C ILE A 114 -8.15 1.56 -26.16
N LEU A 115 -7.19 2.36 -25.71
CA LEU A 115 -6.36 3.16 -26.59
C LEU A 115 -5.45 2.29 -27.44
N PHE A 116 -4.82 1.27 -26.85
CA PHE A 116 -3.94 0.34 -27.55
C PHE A 116 -4.69 -0.44 -28.62
N HIS A 117 -5.74 -1.19 -28.28
CA HIS A 117 -6.49 -1.96 -29.27
C HIS A 117 -7.22 -1.07 -30.29
N GLY A 118 -7.50 0.18 -29.91
CA GLY A 118 -8.11 1.15 -30.80
C GLY A 118 -7.18 1.60 -31.93
N THR A 119 -5.88 1.71 -31.67
CA THR A 119 -4.92 2.31 -32.61
C THR A 119 -3.75 1.42 -33.02
N LEU A 120 -3.45 0.38 -32.23
CA LEU A 120 -2.25 -0.45 -32.32
C LEU A 120 -0.95 0.37 -32.40
N LEU A 121 -0.79 1.34 -31.49
CA LEU A 121 0.42 2.14 -31.38
C LEU A 121 1.29 1.62 -30.24
N PHE A 122 2.59 1.53 -30.45
CA PHE A 122 3.53 1.01 -29.45
C PHE A 122 3.53 1.85 -28.15
N SER A 123 3.42 3.18 -28.24
CA SER A 123 3.30 4.04 -27.05
C SER A 123 2.08 3.69 -26.20
N LEU A 124 0.98 3.31 -26.85
CA LEU A 124 -0.27 2.93 -26.21
C LEU A 124 -0.25 1.48 -25.75
N GLN A 125 0.52 0.60 -26.39
CA GLN A 125 0.85 -0.73 -25.86
C GLN A 125 1.54 -0.60 -24.49
N LEU A 126 2.54 0.27 -24.38
CA LEU A 126 3.17 0.57 -23.08
C LEU A 126 2.15 1.14 -22.09
N PHE A 127 1.19 1.94 -22.56
CA PHE A 127 0.13 2.49 -21.70
C PHE A 127 -0.93 1.47 -21.29
N ASP A 128 -0.98 0.29 -21.92
CA ASP A 128 -1.75 -0.86 -21.45
C ASP A 128 -0.92 -1.71 -20.46
N GLU A 129 0.28 -2.12 -20.88
CA GLU A 129 1.10 -3.08 -20.14
C GLU A 129 1.75 -2.51 -18.87
N VAL A 130 2.26 -1.27 -18.90
CA VAL A 130 2.90 -0.68 -17.74
C VAL A 130 1.90 -0.48 -16.59
N PRO A 131 0.69 0.07 -16.80
CA PRO A 131 -0.33 0.10 -15.75
C PRO A 131 -0.72 -1.27 -15.20
N MET A 132 -0.72 -2.35 -16.01
CA MET A 132 -0.95 -3.71 -15.51
C MET A 132 0.11 -4.11 -14.48
N MET A 133 1.38 -3.80 -14.75
CA MET A 133 2.49 -4.04 -13.81
C MET A 133 2.28 -3.28 -12.49
N PHE A 134 1.96 -2.00 -12.54
CA PHE A 134 1.71 -1.23 -11.32
C PHE A 134 0.45 -1.70 -10.57
N CYS A 135 -0.59 -2.14 -11.28
CA CYS A 135 -1.78 -2.73 -10.66
C CYS A 135 -1.41 -3.96 -9.81
N VAL A 136 -0.64 -4.91 -10.35
CA VAL A 136 -0.23 -6.11 -9.60
C VAL A 136 0.75 -5.79 -8.46
N LEU A 137 1.60 -4.76 -8.61
CA LEU A 137 2.48 -4.30 -7.53
C LEU A 137 1.69 -3.69 -6.36
N VAL A 138 0.66 -2.89 -6.63
CA VAL A 138 -0.22 -2.34 -5.59
C VAL A 138 -1.02 -3.45 -4.90
N LEU A 139 -1.45 -4.47 -5.64
CA LEU A 139 -2.08 -5.67 -5.07
C LEU A 139 -1.10 -6.47 -4.19
N CYS A 140 0.14 -6.65 -4.65
CA CYS A 140 1.21 -7.31 -3.90
C CYS A 140 1.49 -6.59 -2.57
N TYR A 141 1.59 -5.26 -2.60
CA TYR A 141 1.66 -4.44 -1.40
C TYR A 141 0.46 -4.68 -0.48
N SER A 142 -0.75 -4.59 -1.04
CA SER A 142 -1.99 -4.65 -0.26
C SER A 142 -2.21 -6.00 0.41
N VAL A 143 -1.80 -7.10 -0.22
CA VAL A 143 -1.96 -8.44 0.33
C VAL A 143 -0.85 -8.84 1.31
N ILE A 144 0.39 -8.39 1.10
CA ILE A 144 1.52 -8.68 1.99
C ILE A 144 1.43 -7.83 3.27
N GLU A 145 1.09 -6.55 3.14
CA GLU A 145 0.87 -5.61 4.26
C GLU A 145 -0.58 -5.66 4.78
N ASN A 146 -1.23 -6.83 4.70
CA ASN A 146 -2.63 -6.94 5.12
C ASN A 146 -2.82 -7.16 6.63
N ARG A 147 -1.74 -7.39 7.37
CA ARG A 147 -1.74 -7.62 8.83
C ARG A 147 -2.17 -6.37 9.60
N LYS A 148 -2.72 -6.54 10.81
CA LYS A 148 -3.23 -5.44 11.67
C LYS A 148 -2.27 -4.25 11.70
N GLU A 149 -0.99 -4.54 11.94
CA GLU A 149 0.12 -3.59 11.85
C GLU A 149 1.02 -3.92 10.65
N ARG A 150 1.68 -2.89 10.10
CA ARG A 150 2.60 -3.06 8.97
C ARG A 150 3.81 -3.88 9.39
N LYS A 151 4.18 -4.89 8.60
CA LYS A 151 5.30 -5.79 8.89
C LYS A 151 6.63 -5.25 8.38
N TYR A 152 6.67 -4.76 7.15
CA TYR A 152 7.90 -4.37 6.47
C TYR A 152 8.07 -2.84 6.40
N GLY A 153 7.06 -2.04 6.74
CA GLY A 153 7.19 -0.59 6.81
C GLY A 153 7.39 0.07 5.45
N ASN A 154 8.13 1.17 5.38
CA ASN A 154 8.18 2.03 4.19
C ASN A 154 9.15 1.55 3.09
N TRP A 155 10.14 0.70 3.41
CA TRP A 155 11.09 0.24 2.39
C TRP A 155 10.43 -0.68 1.36
N PHE A 156 9.42 -1.45 1.77
CA PHE A 156 8.74 -2.42 0.91
C PHE A 156 8.00 -1.78 -0.28
N PRO A 157 7.10 -0.79 -0.09
CA PRO A 157 6.48 -0.10 -1.23
C PRO A 157 7.50 0.63 -2.09
N VAL A 158 8.60 1.16 -1.52
CA VAL A 158 9.69 1.76 -2.29
C VAL A 158 10.38 0.72 -3.19
N ALA A 159 10.66 -0.47 -2.67
CA ALA A 159 11.24 -1.57 -3.46
C ALA A 159 10.32 -1.99 -4.62
N LEU A 160 9.00 -2.08 -4.38
CA LEU A 160 8.02 -2.39 -5.44
C LEU A 160 7.98 -1.30 -6.52
N ILE A 161 8.05 -0.01 -6.14
CA ILE A 161 8.11 1.10 -7.10
C ILE A 161 9.40 1.03 -7.91
N ILE A 162 10.55 0.81 -7.28
CA ILE A 162 11.84 0.66 -7.98
C ILE A 162 11.77 -0.50 -8.97
N TRP A 163 11.18 -1.64 -8.58
CA TRP A 163 10.97 -2.78 -9.48
C TRP A 163 10.09 -2.42 -10.68
N GLY A 164 8.93 -1.78 -10.45
CA GLY A 164 8.05 -1.33 -11.53
C GLY A 164 8.72 -0.35 -12.49
N LEU A 165 9.51 0.59 -11.97
CA LEU A 165 10.30 1.53 -12.78
C LEU A 165 11.41 0.83 -13.58
N ALA A 166 12.08 -0.16 -12.98
CA ALA A 166 13.12 -0.93 -13.67
C ALA A 166 12.54 -1.74 -14.83
N VAL A 167 11.41 -2.43 -14.61
CA VAL A 167 10.68 -3.17 -15.66
C VAL A 167 10.24 -2.21 -16.77
N THR A 168 9.64 -1.07 -16.40
CA THR A 168 9.22 -0.02 -17.36
C THR A 168 10.38 0.49 -18.20
N ALA A 169 11.54 0.77 -17.57
CA ALA A 169 12.72 1.24 -18.28
C ALA A 169 13.22 0.19 -19.29
N ILE A 170 13.25 -1.10 -18.90
CA ILE A 170 13.62 -2.19 -19.79
C ILE A 170 12.65 -2.29 -20.98
N MET A 171 11.33 -2.24 -20.73
CA MET A 171 10.32 -2.28 -21.80
C MET A 171 10.46 -1.12 -22.78
N VAL A 172 10.66 0.11 -22.28
CA VAL A 172 10.85 1.29 -23.14
C VAL A 172 12.13 1.19 -23.97
N ILE A 173 13.25 0.73 -23.38
CA ILE A 173 14.54 0.63 -24.07
C ILE A 173 14.51 -0.49 -25.12
N SER A 174 13.97 -1.65 -24.77
CA SER A 174 13.88 -2.81 -25.66
C SER A 174 12.85 -2.58 -26.77
N GLY A 175 11.68 -2.04 -26.46
CA GLY A 175 10.67 -1.71 -27.46
C GLY A 175 11.07 -0.62 -28.46
N ARG A 176 11.96 0.33 -28.07
CA ARG A 176 12.60 1.26 -29.02
C ARG A 176 13.41 0.56 -30.12
N HIS A 177 13.86 -0.66 -29.85
CA HIS A 177 14.62 -1.47 -30.78
C HIS A 177 13.81 -2.70 -31.23
N SER A 178 12.47 -2.61 -31.26
CA SER A 178 11.57 -3.73 -31.60
C SER A 178 11.77 -4.31 -33.01
N HIS A 179 12.53 -3.63 -33.87
CA HIS A 179 12.98 -4.20 -35.16
C HIS A 179 13.94 -5.38 -35.00
N ASP A 180 14.67 -5.46 -33.89
CA ASP A 180 15.46 -6.63 -33.51
C ASP A 180 14.58 -7.62 -32.76
N GLY A 181 14.43 -8.84 -33.30
CA GLY A 181 13.62 -9.89 -32.69
C GLY A 181 14.06 -10.26 -31.27
N MET A 182 15.34 -10.09 -30.94
CA MET A 182 15.81 -10.31 -29.57
C MET A 182 15.27 -9.23 -28.62
N MET A 183 15.27 -7.97 -29.03
CA MET A 183 14.78 -6.86 -28.21
C MET A 183 13.25 -6.92 -28.06
N GLN A 184 12.53 -7.30 -29.11
CA GLN A 184 11.10 -7.60 -29.04
C GLN A 184 10.80 -8.71 -28.02
N ALA A 185 11.59 -9.79 -28.02
CA ALA A 185 11.44 -10.87 -27.06
C ALA A 185 11.76 -10.42 -25.63
N ILE A 186 12.79 -9.59 -25.44
CA ILE A 186 13.16 -9.05 -24.11
C ILE A 186 12.00 -8.23 -23.53
N GLU A 187 11.41 -7.33 -24.33
CA GLU A 187 10.26 -6.51 -23.94
C GLU A 187 9.13 -7.41 -23.39
N PHE A 188 8.66 -8.34 -24.24
CA PHE A 188 7.58 -9.25 -23.92
C PHE A 188 7.87 -10.14 -22.71
N TYR A 189 9.01 -10.84 -22.68
CA TYR A 189 9.30 -11.81 -21.62
C TYR A 189 9.65 -11.16 -20.28
N VAL A 190 10.24 -9.97 -20.27
CA VAL A 190 10.48 -9.23 -19.02
C VAL A 190 9.17 -8.77 -18.41
N PHE A 191 8.26 -8.22 -19.22
CA PHE A 191 6.92 -7.87 -18.76
C PHE A 191 6.17 -9.10 -18.24
N GLN A 192 6.00 -10.13 -19.08
CA GLN A 192 5.24 -11.34 -18.75
C GLN A 192 5.84 -12.08 -17.55
N GLY A 193 7.16 -12.25 -17.50
CA GLY A 193 7.86 -12.92 -16.41
C GLY A 193 7.68 -12.19 -15.08
N SER A 194 7.88 -10.86 -15.06
CA SER A 194 7.64 -10.05 -13.87
C SER A 194 6.17 -10.10 -13.43
N PHE A 195 5.25 -9.98 -14.38
CA PHE A 195 3.82 -9.96 -14.12
C PHE A 195 3.37 -11.29 -13.51
N VAL A 196 3.76 -12.43 -14.10
CA VAL A 196 3.43 -13.77 -13.62
C VAL A 196 3.98 -14.01 -12.21
N VAL A 197 5.22 -13.62 -11.91
CA VAL A 197 5.79 -13.79 -10.56
C VAL A 197 5.02 -12.98 -9.52
N MET A 198 4.69 -11.72 -9.84
CA MET A 198 3.91 -10.86 -8.94
C MET A 198 2.47 -11.36 -8.78
N ALA A 199 1.82 -11.76 -9.87
CA ALA A 199 0.46 -12.28 -9.88
C ALA A 199 0.37 -13.61 -9.11
N ALA A 200 1.33 -14.52 -9.30
CA ALA A 200 1.41 -15.76 -8.54
C ALA A 200 1.61 -15.49 -7.04
N THR A 201 2.45 -14.52 -6.68
CA THR A 201 2.62 -14.10 -5.28
C THR A 201 1.31 -13.62 -4.69
N VAL A 202 0.60 -12.71 -5.38
CA VAL A 202 -0.72 -12.23 -4.95
C VAL A 202 -1.69 -13.40 -4.81
N TYR A 203 -1.77 -14.27 -5.82
CA TYR A 203 -2.71 -15.38 -5.84
C TYR A 203 -2.47 -16.38 -4.70
N LEU A 204 -1.21 -16.77 -4.44
CA LEU A 204 -0.86 -17.64 -3.31
C LEU A 204 -1.26 -17.03 -1.97
N HIS A 205 -1.11 -15.71 -1.82
CA HIS A 205 -1.61 -15.03 -0.64
C HIS A 205 -3.15 -15.03 -0.55
N THR A 206 -3.88 -14.91 -1.67
CA THR A 206 -5.35 -15.04 -1.65
C THR A 206 -5.80 -16.46 -1.27
N VAL A 207 -5.08 -17.50 -1.71
CA VAL A 207 -5.31 -18.88 -1.28
C VAL A 207 -5.12 -18.98 0.24
N ALA A 208 -4.03 -18.42 0.77
CA ALA A 208 -3.78 -18.41 2.20
C ALA A 208 -4.86 -17.63 2.98
N ILE A 209 -5.42 -16.55 2.41
CA ILE A 209 -6.57 -15.85 3.01
C ILE A 209 -7.74 -16.83 3.14
N VAL A 210 -8.15 -17.49 2.06
CA VAL A 210 -9.33 -18.38 2.08
C VAL A 210 -9.13 -19.57 3.02
N LEU A 211 -7.97 -20.23 2.96
CA LEU A 211 -7.66 -21.40 3.80
C LEU A 211 -7.59 -21.06 5.30
N ASN A 212 -7.07 -19.87 5.64
CA ASN A 212 -6.95 -19.45 7.05
C ASN A 212 -8.15 -18.65 7.54
N SER A 213 -9.03 -18.21 6.63
CA SER A 213 -10.18 -17.42 7.01
C SER A 213 -11.15 -18.30 7.79
N LYS A 214 -11.54 -17.84 8.98
CA LYS A 214 -12.82 -18.26 9.59
C LYS A 214 -14.02 -17.70 8.81
N ALA A 215 -13.77 -17.10 7.65
CA ALA A 215 -14.78 -16.37 6.90
C ALA A 215 -15.69 -17.37 6.21
N GLY A 216 -16.99 -17.18 6.41
CA GLY A 216 -18.00 -18.13 5.98
C GLY A 216 -18.03 -18.34 4.46
N LYS A 217 -18.95 -19.22 4.02
CA LYS A 217 -19.16 -19.66 2.64
C LYS A 217 -19.12 -18.56 1.57
N GLY A 218 -19.44 -17.32 1.91
CA GLY A 218 -19.37 -16.16 1.02
C GLY A 218 -17.95 -15.85 0.50
N VAL A 219 -16.91 -15.94 1.34
CA VAL A 219 -15.52 -15.70 0.92
C VAL A 219 -15.01 -16.80 -0.01
N THR A 220 -15.31 -18.07 0.33
CA THR A 220 -14.99 -19.20 -0.53
C THR A 220 -15.69 -19.08 -1.88
N LYS A 221 -16.98 -18.71 -1.91
CA LYS A 221 -17.72 -18.47 -3.16
C LYS A 221 -17.09 -17.34 -3.98
N LEU A 222 -16.75 -16.22 -3.34
CA LEU A 222 -16.09 -15.08 -3.99
C LEU A 222 -14.80 -15.53 -4.68
N TRP A 223 -13.90 -16.15 -3.92
CA TRP A 223 -12.60 -16.59 -4.45
C TRP A 223 -12.72 -17.67 -5.51
N THR A 224 -13.52 -18.73 -5.28
CA THR A 224 -13.72 -19.80 -6.27
C THR A 224 -14.31 -19.28 -7.58
N SER A 225 -15.28 -18.37 -7.52
CA SER A 225 -15.85 -17.74 -8.72
C SER A 225 -14.81 -16.90 -9.47
N GLY A 226 -14.00 -16.10 -8.76
CA GLY A 226 -12.95 -15.29 -9.37
C GLY A 226 -11.85 -16.13 -10.00
N SER A 227 -11.36 -17.15 -9.29
CA SER A 227 -10.36 -18.08 -9.81
C SER A 227 -10.84 -18.83 -11.05
N ALA A 228 -12.09 -19.30 -11.04
CA ALA A 228 -12.66 -20.01 -12.19
C ALA A 228 -12.80 -19.09 -13.41
N VAL A 229 -13.36 -17.89 -13.23
CA VAL A 229 -13.53 -16.92 -14.32
C VAL A 229 -12.19 -16.48 -14.90
N PHE A 230 -11.23 -16.15 -14.04
CA PHE A 230 -9.89 -15.74 -14.49
C PHE A 230 -9.16 -16.87 -15.24
N LEU A 231 -9.26 -18.12 -14.75
CA LEU A 231 -8.63 -19.26 -15.42
C LEU A 231 -9.22 -19.51 -16.81
N ILE A 232 -10.54 -19.43 -16.96
CA ILE A 232 -11.21 -19.56 -18.27
C ILE A 232 -10.70 -18.47 -19.22
N GLY A 233 -10.62 -17.23 -18.73
CA GLY A 233 -10.04 -16.11 -19.48
C GLY A 233 -8.61 -16.36 -19.91
N TYR A 234 -7.76 -16.77 -18.98
CA TYR A 234 -6.33 -17.00 -19.22
C TYR A 234 -6.11 -18.10 -20.26
N ILE A 235 -6.91 -19.18 -20.22
CA ILE A 235 -6.89 -20.21 -21.26
C ILE A 235 -7.31 -19.61 -22.61
N GLY A 236 -8.39 -18.82 -22.64
CA GLY A 236 -8.85 -18.13 -23.85
C GLY A 236 -7.77 -17.23 -24.46
N TRP A 237 -7.09 -16.43 -23.64
CA TRP A 237 -5.98 -15.57 -24.04
C TRP A 237 -4.83 -16.35 -24.69
N HIS A 238 -4.44 -17.48 -24.09
CA HIS A 238 -3.39 -18.36 -24.65
C HIS A 238 -3.82 -19.00 -25.97
N VAL A 239 -5.08 -19.43 -26.08
CA VAL A 239 -5.62 -19.99 -27.33
C VAL A 239 -5.63 -18.92 -28.42
N ASP A 240 -6.02 -17.69 -28.11
CA ASP A 240 -6.00 -16.56 -29.05
C ASP A 240 -4.58 -16.31 -29.57
N MET A 241 -3.60 -16.21 -28.65
CA MET A 241 -2.21 -15.92 -28.98
C MET A 241 -1.53 -17.04 -29.78
N HIS A 242 -1.74 -18.31 -29.43
CA HIS A 242 -0.96 -19.43 -29.99
C HIS A 242 -1.69 -20.22 -31.09
N LEU A 243 -3.03 -20.17 -31.12
CA LEU A 243 -3.85 -20.98 -32.02
C LEU A 243 -4.75 -20.11 -32.92
N CYS A 244 -4.31 -18.88 -33.22
CA CYS A 244 -5.10 -17.94 -34.01
C CYS A 244 -5.54 -18.51 -35.38
N SER A 245 -4.64 -19.15 -36.12
CA SER A 245 -4.99 -19.79 -37.41
C SER A 245 -6.12 -20.81 -37.26
N SER A 246 -6.12 -21.57 -36.16
CA SER A 246 -7.18 -22.54 -35.84
C SER A 246 -8.52 -21.86 -35.49
N MET A 247 -8.48 -20.69 -34.85
CA MET A 247 -9.68 -19.91 -34.53
C MET A 247 -10.38 -19.35 -35.78
N TYR A 248 -9.63 -19.13 -36.87
CA TYR A 248 -10.20 -18.77 -38.17
C TYR A 248 -10.68 -19.96 -39.00
N SER A 249 -10.28 -21.18 -38.67
CA SER A 249 -10.64 -22.41 -39.39
C SER A 249 -11.58 -23.32 -38.59
N LEU A 250 -12.43 -22.73 -37.72
CA LEU A 250 -13.37 -23.49 -36.93
C LEU A 250 -14.41 -24.21 -37.81
N PRO A 251 -14.86 -25.42 -37.42
CA PRO A 251 -15.85 -26.16 -38.20
C PRO A 251 -17.20 -25.42 -38.24
N PHE A 252 -18.04 -25.79 -39.21
CA PHE A 252 -19.40 -25.24 -39.37
C PHE A 252 -19.47 -23.73 -39.65
N ASN A 253 -18.42 -23.13 -40.22
CA ASN A 253 -18.34 -21.68 -40.52
C ASN A 253 -18.54 -20.79 -39.27
N VAL A 254 -18.16 -21.29 -38.10
CA VAL A 254 -18.17 -20.48 -36.88
C VAL A 254 -17.11 -19.38 -37.01
N PRO A 255 -17.47 -18.09 -36.82
CA PRO A 255 -16.50 -17.01 -36.88
C PRO A 255 -15.52 -17.08 -35.71
N ASN A 256 -14.36 -16.40 -35.84
CA ASN A 256 -13.41 -16.28 -34.74
C ASN A 256 -14.15 -15.75 -33.48
N PRO A 257 -14.12 -16.50 -32.35
CA PRO A 257 -14.86 -16.15 -31.14
C PRO A 257 -14.29 -14.96 -30.37
N GLN A 258 -13.17 -14.36 -30.83
CA GLN A 258 -12.53 -13.20 -30.21
C GLN A 258 -12.13 -13.49 -28.75
N LEU A 259 -11.31 -14.53 -28.53
CA LEU A 259 -11.02 -15.00 -27.19
C LEU A 259 -10.22 -13.97 -26.37
N HIS A 260 -9.46 -13.10 -27.03
CA HIS A 260 -8.82 -11.96 -26.36
C HIS A 260 -9.84 -10.94 -25.79
N ALA A 261 -10.95 -10.68 -26.49
CA ALA A 261 -12.02 -9.83 -25.95
C ALA A 261 -12.70 -10.46 -24.71
N TRP A 262 -12.86 -11.79 -24.69
CA TRP A 262 -13.34 -12.51 -23.50
C TRP A 262 -12.32 -12.46 -22.36
N TRP A 263 -11.03 -12.44 -22.67
CA TRP A 263 -9.99 -12.21 -21.66
C TRP A 263 -10.18 -10.86 -20.96
N HIS A 264 -10.46 -9.76 -21.68
CA HIS A 264 -10.74 -8.47 -21.02
C HIS A 264 -11.89 -8.56 -20.03
N LEU A 265 -13.00 -9.19 -20.41
CA LEU A 265 -14.16 -9.35 -19.52
C LEU A 265 -13.83 -10.13 -18.24
N THR A 266 -13.15 -11.26 -18.41
CA THR A 266 -12.85 -12.17 -17.32
C THR A 266 -11.71 -11.67 -16.43
N ALA A 267 -10.67 -11.05 -17.00
CA ALA A 267 -9.60 -10.41 -16.27
C ALA A 267 -10.10 -9.21 -15.46
N SER A 268 -11.01 -8.39 -16.03
CA SER A 268 -11.66 -7.28 -15.31
C SER A 268 -12.38 -7.75 -14.06
N TYR A 269 -13.24 -8.75 -14.23
CA TYR A 269 -14.02 -9.29 -13.14
C TYR A 269 -13.13 -9.97 -12.11
N GLY A 270 -12.19 -10.82 -12.52
CA GLY A 270 -11.23 -11.48 -11.63
C GLY A 270 -10.41 -10.49 -10.81
N SER A 271 -9.90 -9.43 -11.44
CA SER A 271 -9.10 -8.39 -10.79
C SER A 271 -9.93 -7.62 -9.75
N TYR A 272 -11.17 -7.26 -10.10
CA TYR A 272 -12.12 -6.66 -9.16
C TYR A 272 -12.38 -7.56 -7.94
N LEU A 273 -12.60 -8.86 -8.15
CA LEU A 273 -12.85 -9.82 -7.07
C LEU A 273 -11.65 -9.99 -6.15
N ILE A 274 -10.43 -10.01 -6.68
CA ILE A 274 -9.19 -10.06 -5.88
C ILE A 274 -9.08 -8.80 -5.01
N CYS A 275 -9.30 -7.61 -5.58
CA CYS A 275 -9.31 -6.36 -4.81
C CYS A 275 -10.32 -6.40 -3.66
N ALA A 276 -11.56 -6.82 -3.94
CA ALA A 276 -12.61 -6.95 -2.94
C ALA A 276 -12.27 -7.97 -1.85
N LEU A 277 -11.69 -9.13 -2.22
CA LEU A 277 -11.26 -10.16 -1.27
C LEU A 277 -10.20 -9.63 -0.30
N ILE A 278 -9.19 -8.92 -0.81
CA ILE A 278 -8.11 -8.37 0.03
C ILE A 278 -8.68 -7.27 0.95
N ALA A 279 -9.57 -6.41 0.44
CA ALA A 279 -10.25 -5.39 1.24
C ALA A 279 -11.13 -5.99 2.34
N TYR A 280 -11.80 -7.12 2.07
CA TYR A 280 -12.55 -7.89 3.06
C TYR A 280 -11.63 -8.43 4.15
N ASP A 281 -10.55 -9.14 3.78
CA ASP A 281 -9.61 -9.72 4.74
C ASP A 281 -8.96 -8.64 5.61
N ARG A 282 -8.62 -7.49 5.01
CA ARG A 282 -8.12 -6.32 5.75
C ARG A 282 -9.11 -5.87 6.81
N SER A 283 -10.35 -5.69 6.40
CA SER A 283 -11.41 -5.20 7.27
C SER A 283 -11.71 -6.18 8.40
N MET A 284 -11.65 -7.50 8.14
CA MET A 284 -11.71 -8.54 9.17
C MET A 284 -10.56 -8.43 10.17
N ARG A 285 -9.31 -8.27 9.70
CA ARG A 285 -8.12 -8.15 10.58
C ARG A 285 -8.11 -6.89 11.42
N LEU A 286 -8.75 -5.83 10.92
CA LEU A 286 -8.97 -4.58 11.66
C LEU A 286 -10.16 -4.67 12.63
N GLY A 287 -10.88 -5.79 12.69
CA GLY A 287 -12.03 -5.96 13.57
C GLY A 287 -13.29 -5.22 13.11
N LYS A 288 -13.35 -4.79 11.84
CA LYS A 288 -14.49 -4.02 11.28
C LYS A 288 -15.70 -4.87 10.91
N SER A 289 -15.67 -6.18 11.15
CA SER A 289 -16.78 -7.12 10.87
C SER A 289 -17.46 -6.94 9.48
N PRO A 290 -16.71 -6.90 8.37
CA PRO A 290 -17.24 -6.74 7.02
C PRO A 290 -18.20 -7.88 6.61
N LYS A 291 -19.09 -7.60 5.66
CA LYS A 291 -19.96 -8.59 5.00
C LYS A 291 -19.81 -8.53 3.49
N ILE A 292 -19.88 -9.68 2.83
CA ILE A 292 -19.96 -9.74 1.35
C ILE A 292 -21.44 -9.70 0.96
N ARG A 293 -21.81 -8.70 0.17
CA ARG A 293 -23.14 -8.55 -0.44
C ARG A 293 -23.02 -8.74 -1.95
N TRP A 294 -24.14 -9.05 -2.61
CA TRP A 294 -24.18 -9.29 -4.05
C TRP A 294 -25.31 -8.47 -4.68
N ILE A 295 -25.00 -7.72 -5.72
CA ILE A 295 -25.98 -7.05 -6.58
C ILE A 295 -26.34 -8.03 -7.71
N ALA A 296 -27.64 -8.31 -7.86
CA ALA A 296 -28.18 -9.25 -8.84
C ALA A 296 -27.50 -10.63 -8.84
N HIS A 297 -26.96 -11.07 -7.70
CA HIS A 297 -26.14 -12.29 -7.56
C HIS A 297 -24.88 -12.37 -8.44
N ILE A 298 -24.51 -11.29 -9.12
CA ILE A 298 -23.40 -11.22 -10.07
C ILE A 298 -22.27 -10.34 -9.53
N LEU A 299 -22.57 -9.16 -8.99
CA LEU A 299 -21.54 -8.19 -8.58
C LEU A 299 -21.40 -8.16 -7.06
N PRO A 300 -20.39 -8.83 -6.48
CA PRO A 300 -20.17 -8.78 -5.04
C PRO A 300 -19.54 -7.47 -4.62
N TYR A 301 -19.78 -7.01 -3.40
CA TYR A 301 -19.05 -5.89 -2.79
C TYR A 301 -18.88 -6.10 -1.29
N VAL A 302 -17.90 -5.42 -0.70
CA VAL A 302 -17.64 -5.48 0.74
C VAL A 302 -18.39 -4.35 1.43
N GLU A 303 -19.32 -4.71 2.30
CA GLU A 303 -20.08 -3.80 3.14
C GLU A 303 -19.44 -3.74 4.53
N LEU A 304 -19.16 -2.53 5.01
CA LEU A 304 -18.79 -2.30 6.41
C LEU A 304 -20.05 -1.99 7.23
N PRO A 305 -20.15 -2.46 8.49
CA PRO A 305 -21.20 -2.04 9.38
C PRO A 305 -21.18 -0.52 9.55
N GLN A 306 -22.35 0.12 9.44
CA GLN A 306 -22.52 1.52 9.82
C GLN A 306 -22.19 1.67 11.31
N PRO A 307 -21.41 2.67 11.74
CA PRO A 307 -21.26 2.96 13.16
C PRO A 307 -22.64 3.23 13.75
N SER A 308 -23.01 2.49 14.80
CA SER A 308 -24.29 2.74 15.47
C SER A 308 -24.26 4.11 16.13
N LEU A 309 -25.39 4.85 16.12
CA LEU A 309 -25.51 6.15 16.80
C LEU A 309 -25.02 6.10 18.26
N LYS A 310 -25.18 4.94 18.92
CA LYS A 310 -24.68 4.66 20.27
C LYS A 310 -23.15 4.69 20.37
N THR A 311 -22.46 4.08 19.41
CA THR A 311 -21.00 4.06 19.39
C THR A 311 -20.42 5.45 19.13
N TYR A 312 -21.11 6.25 18.30
CA TYR A 312 -20.72 7.63 18.04
C TYR A 312 -20.89 8.54 19.26
N SER A 313 -21.98 8.38 20.03
CA SER A 313 -22.15 9.09 21.30
C SER A 313 -21.14 8.64 22.35
N GLU A 314 -20.85 7.35 22.44
CA GLU A 314 -19.87 6.82 23.40
C GLU A 314 -18.43 7.27 23.08
N GLU A 315 -18.04 7.27 21.80
CA GLU A 315 -16.72 7.71 21.34
C GLU A 315 -16.56 9.22 21.49
N LYS A 316 -17.62 10.00 21.20
CA LYS A 316 -17.65 11.44 21.44
C LYS A 316 -17.58 11.78 22.93
N ASP A 317 -18.37 11.12 23.77
CA ASP A 317 -18.35 11.31 25.23
C ASP A 317 -17.01 10.85 25.85
N ALA A 318 -16.33 9.87 25.26
CA ALA A 318 -14.99 9.45 25.67
C ALA A 318 -13.94 10.51 25.29
N LEU A 319 -14.00 11.04 24.06
CA LEU A 319 -13.11 12.10 23.58
C LEU A 319 -13.29 13.42 24.35
N GLU A 320 -14.52 13.78 24.71
CA GLU A 320 -14.83 14.97 25.52
C GLU A 320 -14.40 14.81 26.99
N ARG A 321 -14.28 13.58 27.50
CA ARG A 321 -13.79 13.30 28.86
C ARG A 321 -12.27 13.34 29.01
N ILE A 322 -11.51 13.14 27.94
CA ILE A 322 -10.03 13.12 28.00
C ILE A 322 -9.43 14.45 28.54
N PRO A 323 -9.84 15.64 28.05
CA PRO A 323 -9.35 16.90 28.59
C PRO A 323 -9.78 17.15 30.04
N LEU A 324 -11.00 16.70 30.41
CA LEU A 324 -11.54 16.87 31.75
C LEU A 324 -10.78 16.03 32.78
N LEU A 325 -10.50 14.76 32.45
CA LEU A 325 -9.69 13.87 33.28
C LEU A 325 -8.24 14.32 33.38
N ALA A 326 -7.68 14.90 32.32
CA ALA A 326 -6.35 15.49 32.35
C ALA A 326 -6.29 16.71 33.30
N ALA A 327 -7.29 17.59 33.26
CA ALA A 327 -7.38 18.74 34.14
C ALA A 327 -7.65 18.36 35.61
N GLU A 328 -8.40 17.29 35.85
CA GLU A 328 -8.66 16.76 37.19
C GLU A 328 -7.39 16.15 37.80
N ASN A 329 -6.65 15.34 37.03
CA ASN A 329 -5.34 14.82 37.45
C ASN A 329 -4.31 15.92 37.70
N GLU A 330 -4.31 17.00 36.92
CA GLU A 330 -3.41 18.13 37.11
C GLU A 330 -3.74 18.91 38.40
N LYS A 331 -5.03 19.12 38.69
CA LYS A 331 -5.49 19.70 39.96
C LYS A 331 -5.13 18.81 41.15
N GLU A 332 -5.38 17.51 41.07
CA GLU A 332 -5.06 16.56 42.15
C GLU A 332 -3.55 16.53 42.42
N SER A 333 -2.73 16.54 41.37
CA SER A 333 -1.27 16.63 41.51
C SER A 333 -0.79 17.95 42.13
N THR A 334 -1.52 19.05 41.89
CA THR A 334 -1.20 20.36 42.47
C THR A 334 -1.57 20.39 43.96
N ILE A 335 -2.72 19.84 44.34
CA ILE A 335 -3.17 19.74 45.73
C ILE A 335 -2.20 18.87 46.55
N ILE A 336 -1.81 17.70 46.04
CA ILE A 336 -0.83 16.83 46.70
C ILE A 336 0.49 17.57 46.92
N ARG A 337 0.95 18.34 45.93
CA ARG A 337 2.19 19.12 46.01
C ARG A 337 2.10 20.25 47.02
N GLU A 338 0.96 20.92 47.13
CA GLU A 338 0.72 21.97 48.13
C GLU A 338 0.67 21.39 49.56
N ASP A 339 0.03 20.24 49.75
CA ASP A 339 -0.01 19.54 51.04
C ASP A 339 1.37 19.02 51.46
N GLU A 340 2.18 18.51 50.52
CA GLU A 340 3.58 18.14 50.78
C GLU A 340 4.44 19.34 51.18
N ILE A 341 4.27 20.49 50.51
CA ILE A 341 4.98 21.73 50.83
C ILE A 341 4.56 22.27 52.20
N ARG A 342 3.26 22.21 52.52
CA ARG A 342 2.73 22.64 53.82
C ARG A 342 3.27 21.75 54.95
N ASN A 343 3.23 20.44 54.78
CA ASN A 343 3.78 19.48 55.75
C ASN A 343 5.30 19.65 55.94
N MET A 344 6.06 19.95 54.87
CA MET A 344 7.48 20.27 54.99
C MET A 344 7.71 21.56 55.79
N ASN A 345 6.94 22.62 55.52
CA ASN A 345 7.05 23.89 56.24
C ASN A 345 6.70 23.72 57.73
N ASP A 346 5.63 23.01 58.06
CA ASP A 346 5.24 22.71 59.45
C ASP A 346 6.33 21.90 60.18
N SER A 347 6.99 20.96 59.48
CA SER A 347 8.12 20.20 60.04
C SER A 347 9.37 21.05 60.29
N ILE A 348 9.60 22.08 59.45
CA ILE A 348 10.72 23.02 59.58
C ILE A 348 10.45 23.99 60.74
N PHE A 349 9.22 24.50 60.89
CA PHE A 349 8.82 25.32 62.03
C PHE A 349 8.93 24.54 63.35
N ALA A 350 8.43 23.30 63.40
CA ALA A 350 8.56 22.45 64.59
C ALA A 350 10.02 22.12 64.95
N LYS A 351 10.89 21.92 63.95
CA LYS A 351 12.33 21.74 64.18
C LYS A 351 12.99 23.02 64.69
N ASN A 352 12.62 24.19 64.19
CA ASN A 352 13.20 25.45 64.64
C ASN A 352 12.82 25.79 66.10
N ASP A 353 11.58 25.50 66.51
CA ASP A 353 11.14 25.63 67.91
C ASP A 353 11.85 24.64 68.85
N ALA A 354 12.02 23.38 68.41
CA ALA A 354 12.78 22.37 69.16
C ALA A 354 14.27 22.74 69.29
N THR A 355 14.86 23.35 68.26
CA THR A 355 16.28 23.77 68.27
C THR A 355 16.50 25.00 69.16
N LEU A 356 15.49 25.88 69.31
CA LEU A 356 15.53 27.00 70.25
C LEU A 356 15.40 26.51 71.71
N SER A 357 14.58 25.49 71.97
CA SER A 357 14.47 24.85 73.29
C SER A 357 15.74 24.06 73.68
N GLN A 358 16.33 23.29 72.74
CA GLN A 358 17.57 22.54 72.98
C GLN A 358 18.81 23.44 73.18
N LYS A 359 18.87 24.61 72.53
CA LYS A 359 19.98 25.56 72.74
C LYS A 359 19.94 26.25 74.10
N THR A 360 18.77 26.33 74.73
CA THR A 360 18.61 26.86 76.10
C THR A 360 18.98 25.80 77.15
N LEU A 361 18.67 24.53 76.92
CA LEU A 361 18.99 23.41 77.84
C LEU A 361 20.45 22.92 77.73
N MET A 362 21.09 23.01 76.57
CA MET A 362 22.49 22.60 76.35
C MET A 362 23.54 23.61 76.86
N ARG A 363 23.11 24.72 77.50
CA ARG A 363 24.00 25.66 78.22
C ARG A 363 24.14 25.35 79.71
N GLU A 364 23.37 24.41 80.27
CA GLU A 364 23.45 24.01 81.69
C GLU A 364 24.05 22.61 81.91
N GLU A 365 24.12 21.73 80.89
CA GLU A 365 24.64 20.36 81.04
C GLU A 365 26.04 20.11 80.43
N LYS A 366 26.82 21.16 80.17
CA LYS A 366 28.22 21.05 79.71
C LYS A 366 29.27 21.28 80.80
N GLN A 367 28.92 20.90 82.03
CA GLN A 367 29.83 20.89 83.17
C GLN A 367 29.63 19.64 84.02
N ASN A 368 29.61 18.43 83.42
CA ASN A 368 29.89 17.18 84.15
C ASN A 368 30.10 15.99 83.21
N ALA A 369 31.02 15.11 83.62
CA ALA A 369 31.24 13.74 83.15
C ALA A 369 31.98 13.53 81.81
N ILE A 370 33.31 13.72 81.90
CA ILE A 370 34.32 12.86 81.28
C ILE A 370 34.38 11.54 82.09
N THR A 371 34.85 10.44 81.46
CA THR A 371 35.12 9.06 81.97
C THR A 371 33.89 8.16 82.24
N THR A 372 33.77 6.90 81.77
CA THR A 372 34.70 5.95 81.12
C THR A 372 33.91 4.81 80.44
N ASN A 373 34.32 4.45 79.23
CA ASN A 373 34.68 3.11 78.74
C ASN A 373 33.89 1.83 79.13
N SER A 374 33.69 0.96 78.13
CA SER A 374 33.97 -0.51 78.13
C SER A 374 32.79 -1.49 77.91
N LYS A 375 32.94 -2.28 76.83
CA LYS A 375 32.47 -3.66 76.59
C LYS A 375 30.96 -3.93 76.43
N ARG A 376 30.54 -4.28 75.20
CA ARG A 376 30.33 -5.71 74.83
C ARG A 376 30.15 -5.92 73.33
N ARG A 377 31.01 -6.80 72.82
CA ARG A 377 31.00 -7.50 71.52
C ARG A 377 29.97 -8.65 71.55
N SER A 378 29.64 -9.19 70.36
CA SER A 378 28.97 -10.50 70.10
C SER A 378 27.43 -10.49 70.25
N ASN A 379 26.57 -11.01 69.37
CA ASN A 379 26.69 -11.94 68.24
C ASN A 379 25.39 -11.83 67.39
N ASN A 380 25.49 -11.97 66.05
CA ASN A 380 24.58 -12.77 65.20
C ASN A 380 24.79 -12.43 63.70
N ASN A 381 25.94 -12.86 63.17
CA ASN A 381 26.10 -13.10 61.74
C ASN A 381 25.85 -14.59 61.49
N GLY A 382 24.66 -14.92 60.97
CA GLY A 382 24.27 -16.31 60.76
C GLY A 382 23.01 -16.48 59.94
N LEU A 383 22.77 -15.65 58.90
CA LEU A 383 21.71 -15.93 57.91
C LEU A 383 21.89 -15.25 56.55
N ALA A 384 23.12 -14.86 56.18
CA ALA A 384 23.38 -14.08 54.95
C ALA A 384 24.36 -14.74 53.97
N GLN A 385 24.69 -16.03 54.13
CA GLN A 385 25.72 -16.68 53.30
C GLN A 385 25.22 -17.88 52.46
N LYS A 386 23.93 -18.21 52.48
CA LYS A 386 23.39 -19.34 51.68
C LYS A 386 22.52 -18.94 50.48
N LYS A 387 22.33 -17.63 50.22
CA LYS A 387 21.53 -17.11 49.10
C LYS A 387 22.33 -16.42 47.99
N ARG A 388 23.67 -16.41 48.09
CA ARG A 388 24.57 -15.73 47.13
C ARG A 388 25.27 -16.67 46.14
N LEU A 389 25.15 -17.99 46.31
CA LEU A 389 25.82 -18.97 45.45
C LEU A 389 24.92 -19.61 44.38
N SER A 390 23.59 -19.48 44.43
CA SER A 390 22.71 -20.01 43.38
C SER A 390 22.51 -19.06 42.19
N ASN A 391 22.78 -17.76 42.35
CA ASN A 391 22.56 -16.74 41.29
C ASN A 391 23.77 -16.51 40.37
N VAL A 392 24.91 -17.15 40.64
CA VAL A 392 26.16 -16.97 39.86
C VAL A 392 26.32 -18.05 38.79
N GLU A 393 25.75 -19.25 38.99
CA GLU A 393 25.83 -20.35 38.01
C GLU A 393 24.79 -20.22 36.89
N GLU A 394 23.59 -19.70 37.18
CA GLU A 394 22.53 -19.50 36.18
C GLU A 394 22.88 -18.40 35.15
N LYS A 395 23.54 -17.32 35.60
CA LYS A 395 23.98 -16.23 34.70
C LYS A 395 25.15 -16.64 33.79
N ARG A 396 25.93 -17.66 34.17
CA ARG A 396 27.07 -18.15 33.38
C ARG A 396 26.62 -19.05 32.22
N GLY A 397 25.53 -19.78 32.38
CA GLY A 397 24.94 -20.62 31.32
C GLY A 397 24.31 -19.82 30.19
N ILE A 398 23.58 -18.76 30.52
CA ILE A 398 22.89 -17.90 29.53
C ILE A 398 23.91 -17.14 28.66
N MET A 399 24.98 -16.61 29.26
CA MET A 399 26.01 -15.88 28.53
C MET A 399 26.79 -16.77 27.53
N ASN A 400 27.01 -18.04 27.89
CA ASN A 400 27.67 -19.01 27.01
C ASN A 400 26.78 -19.45 25.83
N TRP A 401 25.46 -19.50 26.02
CA TRP A 401 24.51 -19.80 24.95
C TRP A 401 24.37 -18.65 23.95
N VAL A 402 24.30 -17.41 24.42
CA VAL A 402 24.25 -16.20 23.58
C VAL A 402 25.50 -16.08 22.70
N ASN A 403 26.69 -16.30 23.28
CA ASN A 403 27.95 -16.27 22.53
C ASN A 403 28.06 -17.39 21.47
N SER A 404 27.39 -18.53 21.68
CA SER A 404 27.35 -19.64 20.70
C SER A 404 26.47 -19.31 19.49
N ILE A 405 25.35 -18.61 19.70
CA ILE A 405 24.44 -18.18 18.63
C ILE A 405 25.09 -17.10 17.77
N GLU A 406 25.76 -16.13 18.39
CA GLU A 406 26.43 -15.05 17.67
C GLU A 406 27.56 -15.58 16.76
N LYS A 407 28.29 -16.60 17.23
CA LYS A 407 29.36 -17.24 16.44
C LYS A 407 28.82 -18.04 15.25
N LYS A 408 27.64 -18.67 15.37
CA LYS A 408 26.95 -19.34 14.25
C LYS A 408 26.37 -18.35 13.23
N PHE A 409 25.84 -17.22 13.68
CA PHE A 409 25.32 -16.17 12.80
C PHE A 409 26.43 -15.51 11.96
N ARG A 410 27.61 -15.27 12.56
CA ARG A 410 28.77 -14.70 11.84
C ARG A 410 29.38 -15.64 10.79
N MET A 411 29.18 -16.96 10.91
CA MET A 411 29.62 -17.92 9.89
C MET A 411 28.67 -17.96 8.69
N ILE A 412 27.36 -17.81 8.90
CA ILE A 412 26.35 -17.83 7.83
C ILE A 412 26.41 -16.58 6.94
N ILE A 413 26.90 -15.46 7.47
CA ILE A 413 27.05 -14.21 6.71
C ILE A 413 28.35 -14.18 5.86
N LYS A 414 29.24 -15.17 6.01
CA LYS A 414 30.53 -15.25 5.29
C LYS A 414 30.62 -16.37 4.24
N THR A 415 29.51 -17.05 3.96
CA THR A 415 29.29 -17.98 2.84
C THR A 415 28.15 -17.44 2.01
#